data_AF-A0A317DQ04-F1
#
_entry.id   AF-A0A317DQ04-F1
#
_cell.length_a   1.000
_cell.length_b   1.000
_cell.length_c   1.000
_cell.angle_alpha   90.00
_cell.angle_beta   90.00
_cell.angle_gamma   90.00
#
_symmetry.space_group_name_H-M   'P 1'
#
loop_
_entity.id
_entity.type
_entity.pdbx_description
1 polymer ?
#
loop_
_entity_poly.entity_id
_entity_poly.type
_entity_poly.pdbx_seq_one_letter_code
_entity_poly.pdbx_strand_id
1 'polypeptide(L)' 'MGEELLTRVPFAVVLASYCIEFHERNLCAKCNDSGCPRLDDAAFTLDRYRADRLERYRLRRAQ' A
#
# COMPACT_ATOMS: atom_id res chain seq x y z
N MET A 1 13.70 4.98 22.80
CA MET A 1 13.92 4.12 21.60
C MET A 1 12.59 3.60 21.07
N GLY A 2 11.73 4.47 20.50
CA GLY A 2 10.37 4.06 20.08
C GLY A 2 9.88 4.64 18.74
N GLU A 3 10.63 5.55 18.11
CA GLU A 3 10.20 6.21 16.88
C GLU A 3 10.47 5.40 15.60
N GLU A 4 11.43 4.48 15.62
CA GLU A 4 11.90 3.77 14.42
C GLU A 4 10.88 2.75 13.85
N LEU A 5 9.99 2.23 14.70
CA LEU A 5 8.89 1.33 14.27
C LEU A 5 7.75 2.08 13.57
N LEU A 6 7.61 3.38 13.79
CA LEU A 6 6.50 4.18 13.23
C LEU A 6 6.84 4.76 11.85
N THR A 7 8.12 4.91 11.54
CA THR A 7 8.60 5.40 10.24
C THR A 7 8.82 4.28 9.24
N ARG A 8 9.03 3.04 9.69
CA ARG A 8 9.28 1.91 8.80
C ARG A 8 8.04 1.53 8.00
N VAL A 9 8.13 1.66 6.68
CA VAL A 9 7.11 1.18 5.74
C VAL A 9 7.20 -0.35 5.67
N PRO A 10 6.11 -1.10 5.89
CA PRO A 10 6.12 -2.55 5.74
C PRO A 10 6.49 -2.97 4.32
N PHE A 11 7.25 -4.06 4.17
CA PHE A 11 7.68 -4.54 2.86
C PHE A 11 6.50 -4.82 1.90
N ALA A 12 5.38 -5.34 2.42
CA ALA A 12 4.17 -5.57 1.64
C ALA A 12 3.62 -4.29 0.97
N VAL A 13 3.74 -3.14 1.64
CA VAL A 13 3.32 -1.83 1.10
C VAL A 13 4.26 -1.40 -0.03
N VAL A 14 5.57 -1.61 0.14
CA VAL A 14 6.56 -1.34 -0.91
C VAL A 14 6.27 -2.20 -2.15
N LEU A 15 6.04 -3.50 -1.96
CA LEU A 15 5.72 -4.42 -3.04
C LEU A 15 4.41 -4.06 -3.75
N ALA A 16 3.39 -3.65 -2.99
CA ALA A 16 2.12 -3.18 -3.55
C ALA A 16 2.31 -1.94 -4.45
N SER A 17 3.13 -0.97 -4.03
CA SER A 17 3.46 0.20 -4.89
C SER A 17 4.13 -0.23 -6.19
N TYR A 18 5.10 -1.15 -6.15
CA TYR A 18 5.71 -1.70 -7.36
C TYR A 18 4.71 -2.46 -8.24
N CYS A 19 3.76 -3.18 -7.64
CA CYS A 19 2.73 -3.88 -8.38
C CYS A 19 1.87 -2.90 -9.20
N ILE A 20 1.48 -1.76 -8.62
CA ILE A 20 0.74 -0.71 -9.35
C ILE A 20 1.56 -0.18 -10.52
N GLU A 21 2.80 0.25 -10.28
CA GLU A 21 3.67 0.79 -11.32
C GLU A 21 3.91 -0.22 -12.47
N PHE A 22 4.05 -1.50 -12.13
CA PHE A 22 4.16 -2.58 -13.11
C PHE A 22 2.93 -2.71 -14.01
N HIS A 23 1.73 -2.48 -13.47
CA HIS A 23 0.49 -2.48 -14.25
C HIS A 23 0.30 -1.19 -15.06
N GLU A 24 0.69 -0.03 -14.55
CA GLU A 24 0.67 1.23 -15.30
C GLU A 24 1.55 1.18 -16.56
N ARG A 25 2.66 0.43 -16.49
CA ARG A 25 3.54 0.15 -17.64
C ARG A 25 2.99 -0.92 -18.60
N ASN A 26 1.78 -1.44 -18.36
CA ASN A 26 1.14 -2.52 -19.12
C ASN A 26 1.98 -3.80 -19.23
N LEU A 27 2.81 -4.10 -18.22
CA LEU A 27 3.73 -5.25 -18.24
C LEU A 27 3.07 -6.54 -17.73
N CYS A 28 1.84 -6.46 -17.22
CA CYS A 28 1.16 -7.61 -16.63
C CYS A 28 0.47 -8.46 -17.69
N ALA A 29 1.09 -9.60 -18.01
CA ALA A 29 0.53 -10.61 -18.93
C ALA A 29 -0.73 -11.33 -18.42
N LYS A 30 -1.18 -11.07 -17.18
CA LYS A 30 -2.35 -11.70 -16.57
C LYS A 30 -3.56 -10.76 -16.44
N CYS A 31 -3.45 -9.51 -16.90
CA CYS A 31 -4.59 -8.61 -16.95
C CYS A 31 -5.61 -9.10 -17.95
N ASN A 32 -6.90 -8.97 -17.62
CA ASN A 32 -8.02 -9.16 -18.53
C ASN A 32 -8.97 -7.95 -18.43
N ASP A 33 -10.04 -7.94 -19.23
CA ASP A 33 -11.01 -6.85 -19.24
C ASP A 33 -11.72 -6.63 -17.89
N SER A 34 -11.74 -7.64 -17.02
CA SER A 34 -12.27 -7.55 -15.65
C SER A 34 -11.23 -7.06 -14.63
N GLY A 35 -9.98 -6.77 -15.06
CA GLY A 35 -8.90 -6.28 -14.22
C GLY A 35 -7.83 -7.33 -13.88
N CYS A 36 -7.08 -7.08 -12.80
CA CYS A 36 -6.06 -8.02 -12.31
C CYS A 36 -6.16 -8.16 -10.79
N PRO A 37 -6.32 -9.39 -10.25
CA PRO A 37 -6.48 -9.59 -8.80
C PRO A 37 -5.25 -9.13 -8.00
N ARG A 38 -4.06 -9.12 -8.62
CA ARG A 38 -2.84 -8.60 -7.98
C ARG A 38 -2.83 -7.09 -7.85
N LEU A 39 -3.52 -6.40 -8.76
CA LEU A 39 -3.69 -4.96 -8.72
C LEU A 39 -4.71 -4.58 -7.64
N ASP A 40 -5.81 -5.32 -7.55
CA ASP A 40 -6.81 -5.15 -6.48
C ASP A 40 -6.20 -5.37 -5.09
N ASP A 41 -5.43 -6.45 -4.91
CA ASP A 41 -4.76 -6.75 -3.63
C ASP A 41 -3.72 -5.67 -3.26
N ALA A 42 -2.98 -5.17 -4.25
CA ALA A 42 -2.04 -4.08 -4.05
C ALA A 42 -2.75 -2.78 -3.65
N ALA A 43 -3.85 -2.43 -4.32
CA ALA A 43 -4.66 -1.26 -3.98
C ALA A 43 -5.23 -1.37 -2.56
N PHE A 44 -5.78 -2.53 -2.19
CA PHE A 44 -6.29 -2.80 -0.84
C PHE A 44 -5.19 -2.67 0.23
N THR A 45 -4.01 -3.23 -0.03
CA THR A 45 -2.86 -3.14 0.89
C THR A 45 -2.44 -1.69 1.14
N LEU A 46 -2.40 -0.87 0.09
CA LEU A 46 -2.03 0.54 0.19
C LEU A 46 -3.10 1.37 0.91
N ASP A 47 -4.38 1.13 0.61
CA ASP A 47 -5.49 1.81 1.28
C ASP A 47 -5.49 1.53 2.79
N ARG A 48 -5.37 0.25 3.17
CA ARG A 48 -5.28 -0.15 4.57
C ARG A 48 -4.10 0.50 5.29
N TYR A 49 -2.95 0.59 4.64
CA TYR A 49 -1.78 1.25 5.22
C TYR A 49 -1.99 2.76 5.40
N ARG A 50 -2.61 3.43 4.43
CA ARG A 50 -2.95 4.86 4.52
C ARG A 50 -3.93 5.14 5.65
N ALA A 51 -4.95 4.30 5.81
CA ALA A 51 -5.93 4.39 6.89
C ALA A 51 -5.26 4.21 8.27
N ASP A 52 -4.43 3.18 8.45
CA ASP A 52 -3.66 2.95 9.68
C ASP A 52 -2.74 4.13 10.00
N ARG A 53 -2.02 4.65 9.01
CA ARG A 53 -1.16 5.84 9.17
C ARG A 53 -1.95 7.05 9.63
N LEU A 54 -3.07 7.34 8.97
CA LEU A 54 -3.92 8.49 9.30
C LEU A 54 -4.45 8.39 10.74
N GLU A 55 -4.89 7.21 11.16
CA GLU A 55 -5.38 6.99 12.51
C GLU A 55 -4.29 7.21 13.56
N ARG A 56 -3.08 6.67 13.32
CA ARG A 56 -1.92 6.91 14.19
C ARG A 56 -1.54 8.39 14.29
N TYR A 57 -1.69 9.15 13.20
CA TYR A 57 -1.46 10.59 13.21
C TYR A 57 -2.53 11.34 14.01
N ARG A 58 -3.81 10.97 13.87
CA ARG A 58 -4.92 11.55 14.64
C ARG A 58 -4.72 11.33 16.14
N LEU A 59 -4.43 10.09 16.54
CA LEU A 59 -4.19 9.73 17.95
C LEU A 59 -3.00 10.48 18.56
N ARG A 60 -1.96 10.80 17.78
CA ARG A 60 -0.83 11.61 18.25
C ARG A 60 -1.13 13.09 18.36
N ARG A 61 -2.01 13.63 17.52
CA ARG A 61 -2.40 15.05 17.58
C ARG A 61 -3.39 15.35 18.73
N ALA A 62 -4.09 14.32 19.21
CA ALA A 62 -5.03 14.42 20.33
C ALA A 62 -4.37 14.27 21.71
N GLN A 63 -3.08 13.93 21.77
CA GLN A 63 -2.24 13.89 22.98
C GLN A 63 -1.45 15.19 23.09
#